data_AF-A0A6J2MDS5-F1
#
_entry.id   AF-A0A6J2MDS5-F1
#
_cell.length_a   1.000
_cell.length_b   1.000
_cell.length_c   1.000
_cell.angle_alpha   90.00
_cell.angle_beta   90.00
_cell.angle_gamma   90.00
#
_symmetry.space_group_name_H-M   'P 1'
#
loop_
_entity.id
_entity.type
_entity.pdbx_description
1 polymer ?
#
loop_
_entity_poly.entity_id
_entity_poly.type
_entity_poly.pdbx_seq_one_letter_code
_entity_poly.pdbx_strand_id
1 'polypeptide(L)'
;MAAAGTTASPTGPEPMPSYAQLVQRGWGSAVAAARGCVDCGWGLARRGLAEHAHLAPPELLLLALCALGWTALRSAATTRLFRPLAKRCRLQPRDAAKMPESAWKFLFYLGAWSYSAYLLFGTDYPFFHDPPSVFYDWTPGMAVPRDIAAAYLLQGSFYGHSIYATLYMDAWRKDSVVMLVHHVVTLVLIVSSYAFRYHNVGILVLFLHDISDVQLEFTKLNVYFKSRGGTHHPLHALAADLGCLSFSLSWFWFRLYWFPLKVLYATCHCSLRSVPDIPFYFFFNTLLLLLTLMNLYWFLYIVAFAAKVLTGQVRELKDVREYDAAEAPSPKPSKAEKPLRNGLVKDKCF
;
A
#
# COMPACT_ATOMS: atom_id res chain seq x y z
N MET A 1 -12.23 37.48 -38.80
CA MET A 1 -13.19 36.52 -38.23
C MET A 1 -12.54 35.14 -38.25
N ALA A 2 -11.83 34.78 -37.17
CA ALA A 2 -11.21 33.47 -37.03
C ALA A 2 -12.24 32.51 -36.44
N ALA A 3 -12.51 31.41 -37.13
CA ALA A 3 -13.44 30.38 -36.70
C ALA A 3 -12.91 29.71 -35.43
N ALA A 4 -13.64 29.90 -34.32
CA ALA A 4 -13.46 29.14 -33.10
C ALA A 4 -13.92 27.70 -33.38
N GLY A 5 -12.96 26.77 -33.50
CA GLY A 5 -13.24 25.35 -33.51
C GLY A 5 -13.73 24.93 -32.12
N THR A 6 -15.04 24.77 -31.96
CA THR A 6 -15.63 24.07 -30.82
C THR A 6 -15.22 22.60 -30.87
N THR A 7 -14.19 22.24 -30.13
CA THR A 7 -13.93 20.83 -29.80
C THR A 7 -15.02 20.38 -28.85
N ALA A 8 -15.98 19.61 -29.37
CA ALA A 8 -17.00 18.95 -28.57
C ALA A 8 -16.33 18.12 -27.47
N SER A 9 -16.74 18.34 -26.22
CA SER A 9 -16.42 17.43 -25.12
C SER A 9 -16.99 16.05 -25.44
N PRO A 10 -16.23 14.94 -25.32
CA PRO A 10 -16.77 13.63 -25.67
C PRO A 10 -17.93 13.29 -24.73
N THR A 11 -19.11 13.03 -25.30
CA THR A 11 -20.34 12.65 -24.56
C THR A 11 -20.32 11.17 -24.18
N GLY A 12 -19.28 10.74 -23.46
CA GLY A 12 -19.12 9.38 -22.94
C GLY A 12 -17.74 9.17 -22.31
N PRO A 13 -17.60 8.21 -21.38
CA PRO A 13 -16.31 7.89 -20.75
C PRO A 13 -15.28 7.50 -21.81
N GLU A 14 -14.07 8.06 -21.72
CA GLU A 14 -12.98 7.77 -22.66
C GLU A 14 -12.63 6.26 -22.56
N PRO A 15 -12.54 5.52 -23.67
CA PRO A 15 -12.22 4.10 -23.62
C PRO A 15 -10.87 3.88 -22.95
N MET A 16 -10.75 2.79 -22.19
CA MET A 16 -9.52 2.45 -21.47
C MET A 16 -8.34 2.35 -22.45
N PRO A 17 -7.21 3.02 -22.18
CA PRO A 17 -6.08 3.05 -23.10
C PRO A 17 -5.36 1.70 -23.16
N SER A 18 -4.62 1.46 -24.24
CA SER A 18 -3.58 0.44 -24.25
C SER A 18 -2.29 0.93 -23.57
N TYR A 19 -1.38 0.02 -23.20
CA TYR A 19 -0.06 0.43 -22.70
C TYR A 19 0.73 1.28 -23.69
N ALA A 20 0.62 1.01 -24.99
CA ALA A 20 1.27 1.82 -26.01
C ALA A 20 0.75 3.26 -25.98
N GLN A 21 -0.56 3.45 -25.84
CA GLN A 21 -1.18 4.77 -25.68
C GLN A 21 -0.76 5.43 -24.38
N LEU A 22 -0.72 4.70 -23.26
CA LEU A 22 -0.24 5.22 -21.98
C LEU A 22 1.19 5.75 -22.10
N VAL A 23 2.10 4.95 -22.65
CA VAL A 23 3.51 5.34 -22.80
C VAL A 23 3.64 6.52 -23.76
N GLN A 24 3.03 6.45 -24.94
CA GLN A 24 3.15 7.50 -25.95
C GLN A 24 2.53 8.82 -25.49
N ARG A 25 1.29 8.79 -24.99
CA ARG A 25 0.57 10.00 -24.54
C ARG A 25 1.12 10.53 -23.22
N GLY A 26 1.43 9.65 -22.27
CA GLY A 26 2.03 10.03 -20.99
C GLY A 26 3.40 10.68 -21.18
N TRP A 27 4.28 10.07 -21.98
CA TRP A 27 5.57 10.66 -22.32
C TRP A 27 5.43 11.99 -23.07
N GLY A 28 4.55 12.05 -24.08
CA GLY A 28 4.29 13.28 -24.81
C GLY A 28 3.80 14.43 -23.92
N SER A 29 2.91 14.13 -22.97
CA SER A 29 2.38 15.11 -22.01
C SER A 29 3.46 15.57 -21.04
N ALA A 30 4.26 14.64 -20.51
CA ALA A 30 5.38 14.97 -19.62
C ALA A 30 6.44 15.83 -20.32
N VAL A 31 6.78 15.52 -21.57
CA VAL A 31 7.74 16.32 -22.37
C VAL A 31 7.18 17.70 -22.68
N ALA A 32 5.89 17.80 -23.04
CA ALA A 32 5.24 19.08 -23.29
C ALA A 32 5.23 19.96 -22.02
N ALA A 33 4.84 19.39 -20.87
CA ALA A 33 4.89 20.08 -19.59
C ALA A 33 6.32 20.50 -19.20
N ALA A 34 7.32 19.65 -19.46
CA ALA A 34 8.71 19.96 -19.18
C ALA A 34 9.24 21.11 -20.05
N ARG A 35 8.87 21.15 -21.34
CA ARG A 35 9.25 22.23 -22.28
C ARG A 35 8.55 23.56 -21.96
N GLY A 36 7.33 23.50 -21.42
CA GLY A 36 6.59 24.68 -20.96
C GLY A 36 7.06 25.24 -19.62
N CYS A 37 7.95 24.54 -18.90
CA CYS A 37 8.43 24.97 -17.59
C CYS A 37 9.52 26.04 -17.74
N VAL A 38 9.11 27.31 -17.69
CA VAL A 38 10.02 28.47 -17.83
C VAL A 38 10.72 28.80 -16.52
N ASP A 39 10.06 28.54 -15.38
CA ASP A 39 10.60 28.73 -14.03
C ASP A 39 10.57 27.40 -13.26
N CYS A 40 11.75 26.83 -12.99
CA CYS A 40 11.91 25.62 -12.19
C CYS A 40 12.89 25.88 -11.04
N GLY A 41 12.52 25.53 -9.80
CA GLY A 41 13.40 25.72 -8.66
C GLY A 41 12.73 25.64 -7.29
N TRP A 42 13.55 25.69 -6.24
CA TRP A 42 13.12 25.50 -4.84
C TRP A 42 12.19 26.61 -4.33
N GLY A 43 12.38 27.85 -4.82
CA GLY A 43 11.50 28.98 -4.48
C GLY A 43 10.08 28.82 -5.02
N LEU A 44 9.93 28.34 -6.25
CA LEU A 44 8.62 28.04 -6.83
C LEU A 44 7.96 26.87 -6.13
N ALA A 45 8.71 25.79 -5.84
CA ALA A 45 8.19 24.65 -5.09
C ALA A 45 7.66 25.07 -3.70
N ARG A 46 8.38 25.96 -3.00
CA ARG A 46 7.93 26.47 -1.70
C ARG A 46 6.69 27.36 -1.79
N ARG A 47 6.60 28.23 -2.81
CA ARG A 47 5.38 29.04 -3.06
C ARG A 47 4.20 28.17 -3.42
N GLY A 48 4.37 27.25 -4.37
CA GLY A 48 3.33 26.30 -4.76
C GLY A 48 2.89 25.41 -3.60
N LEU A 49 3.79 25.04 -2.68
CA LEU A 49 3.40 24.32 -1.47
C LEU A 49 2.54 25.21 -0.55
N ALA A 50 2.91 26.47 -0.35
CA ALA A 50 2.12 27.39 0.46
C ALA A 50 0.74 27.70 -0.15
N GLU A 51 0.64 27.74 -1.48
CA GLU A 51 -0.58 28.07 -2.21
C GLU A 51 -1.52 26.87 -2.38
N HIS A 52 -0.98 25.67 -2.58
CA HIS A 52 -1.77 24.48 -2.93
C HIS A 52 -1.82 23.39 -1.86
N ALA A 53 -0.93 23.40 -0.87
CA ALA A 53 -0.97 22.39 0.20
C ALA A 53 -1.96 22.82 1.29
N HIS A 54 -3.17 22.26 1.21
CA HIS A 54 -4.20 22.49 2.22
C HIS A 54 -4.23 21.34 3.21
N LEU A 55 -3.37 21.42 4.22
CA LEU A 55 -3.28 20.44 5.30
C LEU A 55 -3.24 21.15 6.65
N ALA A 56 -4.28 20.95 7.46
CA ALA A 56 -4.37 21.61 8.74
C ALA A 56 -3.50 20.87 9.79
N PRO A 57 -2.75 21.57 10.66
CA PRO A 57 -1.98 20.93 11.73
C PRO A 57 -2.79 19.95 12.61
N PRO A 58 -4.07 20.20 12.93
CA PRO A 58 -4.90 19.23 13.65
C PRO A 58 -5.10 17.91 12.89
N GLU A 59 -5.16 17.93 11.56
CA GLU A 59 -5.31 16.70 10.74
C GLU A 59 -4.04 15.85 10.81
N LEU A 60 -2.86 16.49 10.77
CA LEU A 60 -1.58 15.80 10.97
C LEU A 60 -1.44 15.21 12.37
N LEU A 61 -1.85 15.97 13.40
CA LEU A 61 -1.86 15.48 14.77
C LEU A 61 -2.79 14.28 14.91
N LEU A 62 -3.99 14.35 14.33
CA LEU A 62 -4.96 13.26 14.33
C LEU A 62 -4.39 12.02 13.64
N LEU A 63 -3.74 12.18 12.48
CA LEU A 63 -3.08 11.09 11.76
C LEU A 63 -2.00 10.42 12.62
N ALA A 64 -1.16 11.21 13.31
CA ALA A 64 -0.12 10.69 14.19
C ALA A 64 -0.70 9.97 15.41
N LEU A 65 -1.73 10.53 16.06
CA LEU A 65 -2.41 9.90 17.19
C LEU A 65 -3.08 8.57 16.77
N CYS A 66 -3.74 8.54 15.61
CA CYS A 66 -4.29 7.31 15.06
C CYS A 66 -3.21 6.26 14.76
N ALA A 67 -2.03 6.66 14.27
CA ALA A 67 -0.90 5.74 14.04
C ALA A 67 -0.39 5.09 15.33
N LEU A 68 -0.30 5.88 16.42
CA LEU A 68 0.00 5.35 17.75
C LEU A 68 -1.12 4.43 18.26
N GLY A 69 -2.37 4.81 18.01
CA GLY A 69 -3.55 4.01 18.29
C GLY A 69 -3.51 2.63 17.63
N TRP A 70 -3.16 2.56 16.33
CA TRP A 70 -2.98 1.29 15.63
C TRP A 70 -1.87 0.43 16.25
N THR A 71 -0.78 1.05 16.68
CA THR A 71 0.33 0.33 17.35
C THR A 71 -0.12 -0.29 18.66
N ALA A 72 -0.83 0.48 19.49
CA ALA A 72 -1.40 -0.02 20.74
C ALA A 72 -2.45 -1.12 20.49
N LEU A 73 -3.35 -0.90 19.52
CA LEU A 73 -4.40 -1.85 19.16
C LEU A 73 -3.82 -3.16 18.63
N ARG A 74 -2.79 -3.10 17.78
CA ARG A 74 -2.07 -4.29 17.29
C ARG A 74 -1.46 -5.08 18.44
N SER A 75 -0.80 -4.41 19.38
CA SER A 75 -0.19 -5.05 20.55
C SER A 75 -1.26 -5.72 21.42
N ALA A 76 -2.37 -5.04 21.68
CA ALA A 76 -3.50 -5.58 22.43
C ALA A 76 -4.15 -6.78 21.71
N ALA A 77 -4.41 -6.68 20.41
CA ALA A 77 -4.99 -7.77 19.61
C ALA A 77 -4.06 -8.99 19.56
N THR A 78 -2.74 -8.75 19.42
CA THR A 78 -1.74 -9.82 19.43
C THR A 78 -1.73 -10.58 20.76
N THR A 79 -1.72 -9.86 21.88
CA THR A 79 -1.64 -10.46 23.22
C THR A 79 -2.95 -11.09 23.68
N ARG A 80 -4.08 -10.44 23.41
CA ARG A 80 -5.40 -10.84 23.94
C ARG A 80 -6.20 -11.75 23.02
N LEU A 81 -5.98 -11.69 21.70
CA LEU A 81 -6.77 -12.43 20.71
C LEU A 81 -5.94 -13.44 19.93
N PHE A 82 -4.92 -12.98 19.20
CA PHE A 82 -4.23 -13.82 18.21
C PHE A 82 -3.34 -14.90 18.86
N ARG A 83 -2.53 -14.56 19.87
CA ARG A 83 -1.70 -15.56 20.58
C ARG A 83 -2.55 -16.61 21.31
N PRO A 84 -3.60 -16.25 22.07
CA PRO A 84 -4.51 -17.23 22.66
C PRO A 84 -5.20 -18.11 21.62
N LEU A 85 -5.64 -17.53 20.49
CA LEU A 85 -6.24 -18.30 19.40
C LEU A 85 -5.25 -19.31 18.81
N ALA A 86 -4.01 -18.91 18.54
CA ALA A 86 -2.96 -19.79 18.05
C ALA A 86 -2.70 -20.97 19.00
N LYS A 87 -2.66 -20.71 20.32
CA LYS A 87 -2.50 -21.74 21.37
C LYS A 87 -3.70 -22.68 21.46
N ARG A 88 -4.93 -22.13 21.48
CA ARG A 88 -6.18 -22.92 21.49
C ARG A 88 -6.27 -23.83 20.28
N CYS A 89 -5.79 -23.31 19.15
CA CYS A 89 -5.69 -24.04 17.91
C CYS A 89 -4.57 -25.09 17.93
N ARG A 90 -3.57 -25.02 18.82
CA ARG A 90 -2.38 -25.90 18.79
C ARG A 90 -1.64 -25.81 17.45
N LEU A 91 -1.44 -24.58 16.97
CA LEU A 91 -0.58 -24.32 15.81
C LEU A 91 0.87 -24.71 16.12
N GLN A 92 1.62 -25.11 15.09
CA GLN A 92 3.06 -25.35 15.25
C GLN A 92 3.78 -24.09 15.74
N PRO A 93 4.84 -24.19 16.56
CA PRO A 93 5.52 -23.02 17.12
C PRO A 93 5.96 -21.99 16.08
N ARG A 94 6.44 -22.46 14.91
CA ARG A 94 6.85 -21.60 13.78
C ARG A 94 5.67 -20.78 13.24
N ASP A 95 4.52 -21.40 13.04
CA ASP A 95 3.34 -20.76 12.48
C ASP A 95 2.63 -19.88 13.52
N ALA A 96 2.60 -20.32 14.77
CA ALA A 96 2.05 -19.55 15.90
C ALA A 96 2.79 -18.22 16.12
N ALA A 97 4.09 -18.16 15.79
CA ALA A 97 4.87 -16.92 15.87
C ALA A 97 4.53 -15.92 14.75
N LYS A 98 4.16 -16.41 13.56
CA LYS A 98 3.87 -15.59 12.37
C LYS A 98 2.41 -15.18 12.26
N MET A 99 1.51 -16.05 12.72
CA MET A 99 0.06 -15.86 12.60
C MET A 99 -0.43 -14.49 13.11
N PRO A 100 0.03 -13.93 14.24
CA PRO A 100 -0.46 -12.63 14.72
C PRO A 100 -0.16 -11.46 13.77
N GLU A 101 0.99 -11.47 13.09
CA GLU A 101 1.33 -10.44 12.08
C GLU A 101 0.34 -10.53 10.91
N SER A 102 0.13 -11.73 10.38
CA SER A 102 -0.78 -11.94 9.25
C SER A 102 -2.24 -11.69 9.58
N ALA A 103 -2.70 -12.09 10.76
CA ALA A 103 -4.07 -11.84 11.20
C ALA A 103 -4.36 -10.34 11.34
N TRP A 104 -3.42 -9.58 11.91
CA TRP A 104 -3.53 -8.12 12.02
C TRP A 104 -3.64 -7.45 10.65
N LYS A 105 -2.72 -7.77 9.75
CA LYS A 105 -2.68 -7.22 8.39
C LYS A 105 -3.94 -7.61 7.60
N PHE A 106 -4.36 -8.87 7.67
CA PHE A 106 -5.58 -9.35 7.00
C PHE A 106 -6.82 -8.57 7.44
N LEU A 107 -7.04 -8.39 8.74
CA LEU A 107 -8.22 -7.66 9.24
C LEU A 107 -8.23 -6.20 8.81
N PHE A 108 -7.06 -5.54 8.86
CA PHE A 108 -6.96 -4.15 8.42
C PHE A 108 -7.22 -4.02 6.91
N TYR A 109 -6.49 -4.76 6.08
CA TYR A 109 -6.63 -4.67 4.62
C TYR A 109 -8.02 -5.07 4.17
N LEU A 110 -8.65 -6.06 4.80
CA LEU A 110 -10.01 -6.46 4.47
C LEU A 110 -10.98 -5.30 4.72
N GLY A 111 -10.91 -4.68 5.91
CA GLY A 111 -11.76 -3.53 6.24
C GLY A 111 -11.50 -2.31 5.34
N ALA A 112 -10.22 -1.96 5.13
CA ALA A 112 -9.83 -0.82 4.32
C ALA A 112 -10.19 -0.98 2.84
N TRP A 113 -9.98 -2.18 2.29
CA TRP A 113 -10.37 -2.51 0.92
C TRP A 113 -11.89 -2.52 0.77
N SER A 114 -12.63 -3.14 1.69
CA SER A 114 -14.10 -3.13 1.67
C SER A 114 -14.67 -1.71 1.73
N TYR A 115 -14.06 -0.82 2.53
CA TYR A 115 -14.47 0.58 2.58
C TYR A 115 -14.19 1.31 1.27
N SER A 116 -13.02 1.10 0.67
CA SER A 116 -12.67 1.68 -0.63
C SER A 116 -13.57 1.16 -1.76
N ALA A 117 -13.93 -0.14 -1.72
CA ALA A 117 -14.88 -0.74 -2.64
C ALA A 117 -16.29 -0.16 -2.47
N TYR A 118 -16.73 0.07 -1.23
CA TYR A 118 -17.98 0.76 -0.95
C TYR A 118 -17.99 2.18 -1.52
N LEU A 119 -16.90 2.95 -1.38
CA LEU A 119 -16.82 4.28 -2.00
C LEU A 119 -16.93 4.20 -3.53
N LEU A 120 -16.28 3.24 -4.18
CA LEU A 120 -16.25 3.17 -5.65
C LEU A 120 -17.51 2.57 -6.29
N PHE A 121 -18.23 1.69 -5.58
CA PHE A 121 -19.36 0.93 -6.16
C PHE A 121 -20.68 1.10 -5.39
N GLY A 122 -20.62 1.60 -4.16
CA GLY A 122 -21.79 1.83 -3.29
C GLY A 122 -22.17 3.30 -3.14
N THR A 123 -21.44 4.21 -3.80
CA THR A 123 -21.74 5.65 -3.87
C THR A 123 -21.69 6.13 -5.32
N ASP A 124 -22.08 7.38 -5.57
CA ASP A 124 -22.17 7.96 -6.91
C ASP A 124 -20.82 8.42 -7.50
N TYR A 125 -19.69 8.00 -6.92
CA TYR A 125 -18.37 8.37 -7.43
C TYR A 125 -18.04 7.68 -8.76
N PRO A 126 -17.78 8.43 -9.86
CA PRO A 126 -17.55 7.85 -11.17
C PRO A 126 -16.14 7.29 -11.38
N PHE A 127 -15.22 7.50 -10.43
CA PHE A 127 -13.76 7.35 -10.61
C PHE A 127 -13.33 5.99 -11.17
N PHE A 128 -14.00 4.91 -10.79
CA PHE A 128 -13.65 3.58 -11.28
C PHE A 128 -14.08 3.36 -12.73
N HIS A 129 -15.25 3.87 -13.10
CA HIS A 129 -15.85 3.67 -14.42
C HIS A 129 -15.37 4.71 -15.45
N ASP A 130 -15.11 5.94 -15.01
CA ASP A 130 -14.52 7.04 -15.77
C ASP A 130 -13.25 7.55 -15.05
N PRO A 131 -12.09 6.89 -15.18
CA PRO A 131 -10.86 7.30 -14.47
C PRO A 131 -10.43 8.76 -14.67
N PRO A 132 -10.59 9.40 -15.83
CA PRO A 132 -10.31 10.83 -15.99
C PRO A 132 -11.11 11.75 -15.06
N SER A 133 -12.30 11.31 -14.60
CA SER A 133 -13.17 12.10 -13.70
C SER A 133 -12.54 12.47 -12.36
N VAL A 134 -11.47 11.79 -11.96
CA VAL A 134 -10.74 12.11 -10.72
C VAL A 134 -10.15 13.52 -10.70
N PHE A 135 -10.02 14.16 -11.86
CA PHE A 135 -9.53 15.54 -12.02
C PHE A 135 -10.61 16.52 -12.55
N TYR A 136 -11.84 16.07 -12.79
CA TYR A 136 -12.90 16.98 -13.21
C TYR A 136 -13.23 17.95 -12.08
N ASP A 137 -13.44 19.22 -12.45
CA ASP A 137 -13.76 20.32 -11.53
C ASP A 137 -12.75 20.49 -10.38
N TRP A 138 -11.52 19.98 -10.54
CA TRP A 138 -10.48 20.15 -9.55
C TRP A 138 -10.17 21.63 -9.36
N THR A 139 -10.16 22.07 -8.11
CA THR A 139 -9.80 23.43 -7.73
C THR A 139 -8.90 23.42 -6.49
N PRO A 140 -7.92 24.35 -6.40
CA PRO A 140 -7.11 24.49 -5.20
C PRO A 140 -7.99 24.67 -3.96
N GLY A 141 -7.70 23.90 -2.90
CA GLY A 141 -8.40 24.04 -1.63
C GLY A 141 -9.82 23.47 -1.58
N MET A 142 -10.31 22.81 -2.65
CA MET A 142 -11.62 22.16 -2.65
C MET A 142 -11.80 21.27 -1.41
N ALA A 143 -13.03 21.24 -0.88
CA ALA A 143 -13.33 20.43 0.28
C ALA A 143 -13.16 18.93 -0.04
N VAL A 144 -12.55 18.18 0.87
CA VAL A 144 -12.49 16.72 0.77
C VAL A 144 -13.77 16.16 1.40
N PRO A 145 -14.56 15.34 0.66
CA PRO A 145 -15.71 14.65 1.24
C PRO A 145 -15.34 13.87 2.50
N ARG A 146 -16.22 13.88 3.52
CA ARG A 146 -15.90 13.34 4.86
C ARG A 146 -15.61 11.83 4.86
N ASP A 147 -16.30 11.11 3.99
CA ASP A 147 -16.12 9.69 3.73
C ASP A 147 -14.76 9.39 3.08
N ILE A 148 -14.35 10.17 2.07
CA ILE A 148 -13.00 10.09 1.50
C ILE A 148 -11.95 10.47 2.57
N ALA A 149 -12.18 11.53 3.34
CA ALA A 149 -11.27 11.95 4.40
C ALA A 149 -11.10 10.85 5.47
N ALA A 150 -12.17 10.12 5.81
CA ALA A 150 -12.09 8.96 6.72
C ALA A 150 -11.23 7.82 6.13
N ALA A 151 -11.37 7.52 4.84
CA ALA A 151 -10.54 6.51 4.16
C ALA A 151 -9.06 6.91 4.21
N TYR A 152 -8.78 8.18 3.96
CA TYR A 152 -7.43 8.76 4.02
C TYR A 152 -6.82 8.72 5.41
N LEU A 153 -7.60 9.08 6.44
CA LEU A 153 -7.14 9.02 7.83
C LEU A 153 -6.85 7.58 8.24
N LEU A 154 -7.75 6.64 7.91
CA LEU A 154 -7.60 5.21 8.20
C LEU A 154 -6.31 4.65 7.59
N GLN A 155 -6.13 4.86 6.28
CA GLN A 155 -4.98 4.35 5.53
C GLN A 155 -3.69 5.06 5.91
N GLY A 156 -3.68 6.40 5.91
CA GLY A 156 -2.49 7.19 6.23
C GLY A 156 -1.95 6.88 7.62
N SER A 157 -2.81 6.80 8.62
CA SER A 157 -2.39 6.44 9.99
C SER A 157 -1.90 5.00 10.10
N PHE A 158 -2.49 4.05 9.37
CA PHE A 158 -2.00 2.66 9.34
C PHE A 158 -0.66 2.52 8.64
N TYR A 159 -0.41 3.26 7.55
CA TYR A 159 0.91 3.30 6.91
C TYR A 159 1.96 3.94 7.83
N GLY A 160 1.59 4.97 8.59
CA GLY A 160 2.44 5.51 9.67
C GLY A 160 2.80 4.46 10.72
N HIS A 161 1.81 3.68 11.18
CA HIS A 161 2.04 2.51 12.03
C HIS A 161 2.93 1.45 11.37
N SER A 162 2.74 1.18 10.07
CA SER A 162 3.44 0.14 9.32
C SER A 162 4.93 0.43 9.18
N ILE A 163 5.34 1.70 9.11
CA ILE A 163 6.76 2.10 9.19
C ILE A 163 7.36 1.66 10.52
N TYR A 164 6.74 2.03 11.65
CA TYR A 164 7.20 1.62 12.98
C TYR A 164 7.19 0.09 13.13
N ALA A 165 6.13 -0.56 12.67
CA ALA A 165 6.01 -2.00 12.72
C ALA A 165 7.11 -2.71 11.93
N THR A 166 7.41 -2.26 10.71
CA THR A 166 8.48 -2.85 9.88
C THR A 166 9.85 -2.73 10.54
N LEU A 167 10.11 -1.62 11.24
CA LEU A 167 11.39 -1.40 11.91
C LEU A 167 11.55 -2.21 13.20
N TYR A 168 10.47 -2.37 13.99
CA TYR A 168 10.59 -2.84 15.37
C TYR A 168 9.71 -4.03 15.76
N MET A 169 8.66 -4.33 15.00
CA MET A 169 7.68 -5.38 15.34
C MET A 169 7.70 -6.58 14.39
N ASP A 170 7.89 -6.34 13.09
CA ASP A 170 7.81 -7.34 12.04
C ASP A 170 9.14 -8.07 11.87
N ALA A 171 9.08 -9.34 11.47
CA ALA A 171 10.27 -10.10 11.12
C ALA A 171 10.87 -9.56 9.81
N TRP A 172 12.17 -9.27 9.83
CA TRP A 172 12.88 -8.84 8.63
C TRP A 172 13.03 -9.99 7.62
N ARG A 173 12.78 -9.66 6.35
CA ARG A 173 12.78 -10.55 5.17
C ARG A 173 13.65 -9.91 4.09
N LYS A 174 13.93 -10.66 3.02
CA LYS A 174 14.79 -10.21 1.90
C LYS A 174 14.30 -8.91 1.25
N ASP A 175 13.00 -8.62 1.33
CA ASP A 175 12.37 -7.42 0.80
C ASP A 175 12.07 -6.33 1.85
N SER A 176 12.49 -6.48 3.11
CA SER A 176 12.14 -5.53 4.19
C SER A 176 12.55 -4.08 3.91
N VAL A 177 13.69 -3.85 3.26
CA VAL A 177 14.12 -2.50 2.88
C VAL A 177 13.19 -1.92 1.82
N VAL A 178 12.80 -2.71 0.81
CA VAL A 178 11.87 -2.28 -0.24
C VAL A 178 10.48 -2.03 0.36
N MET A 179 10.03 -2.86 1.31
CA MET A 179 8.79 -2.65 2.06
C MET A 179 8.81 -1.35 2.88
N LEU A 180 9.93 -1.02 3.52
CA LEU A 180 10.08 0.25 4.25
C LEU A 180 10.03 1.45 3.30
N VAL A 181 10.76 1.39 2.17
CA VAL A 181 10.71 2.43 1.13
C VAL A 181 9.28 2.58 0.62
N HIS A 182 8.59 1.47 0.37
CA HIS A 182 7.19 1.48 -0.04
C HIS A 182 6.31 2.19 0.98
N HIS A 183 6.40 1.86 2.28
CA HIS A 183 5.60 2.52 3.31
C HIS A 183 5.86 4.03 3.39
N VAL A 184 7.10 4.48 3.18
CA VAL A 184 7.42 5.92 3.11
C VAL A 184 6.80 6.55 1.86
N VAL A 185 6.99 5.93 0.69
CA VAL A 185 6.45 6.42 -0.59
C VAL A 185 4.93 6.50 -0.57
N THR A 186 4.24 5.48 -0.06
CA THR A 186 2.78 5.47 0.03
C THR A 186 2.27 6.48 1.05
N LEU A 187 2.93 6.64 2.20
CA LEU A 187 2.54 7.68 3.16
C LEU A 187 2.70 9.08 2.57
N VAL A 188 3.79 9.33 1.84
CA VAL A 188 3.99 10.60 1.11
C VAL A 188 2.93 10.78 0.03
N LEU A 189 2.59 9.74 -0.74
CA LEU A 189 1.50 9.78 -1.73
C LEU A 189 0.16 10.14 -1.08
N ILE A 190 -0.21 9.50 0.03
CA ILE A 190 -1.47 9.76 0.75
C ILE A 190 -1.50 11.19 1.29
N VAL A 191 -0.44 11.64 1.97
CA VAL A 191 -0.41 12.99 2.56
C VAL A 191 -0.41 14.05 1.47
N SER A 192 0.40 13.88 0.42
CA SER A 192 0.48 14.85 -0.67
C SER A 192 -0.77 14.87 -1.54
N SER A 193 -1.40 13.71 -1.85
CA SER A 193 -2.67 13.70 -2.58
C SER A 193 -3.80 14.31 -1.77
N TYR A 194 -3.81 14.16 -0.45
CA TYR A 194 -4.77 14.86 0.40
C TYR A 194 -4.53 16.38 0.41
N ALA A 195 -3.26 16.79 0.56
CA ALA A 195 -2.87 18.20 0.61
C ALA A 195 -3.17 18.94 -0.71
N PHE A 196 -2.86 18.33 -1.86
CA PHE A 196 -3.09 18.90 -3.20
C PHE A 196 -4.49 18.59 -3.76
N ARG A 197 -5.36 17.97 -2.96
CA ARG A 197 -6.73 17.58 -3.34
C ARG A 197 -6.82 16.58 -4.51
N TYR A 198 -5.82 15.73 -4.69
CA TYR A 198 -5.86 14.52 -5.55
C TYR A 198 -6.50 13.33 -4.84
N HIS A 199 -7.49 13.61 -3.99
CA HIS A 199 -8.05 12.61 -3.09
C HIS A 199 -8.78 11.50 -3.85
N ASN A 200 -9.51 11.86 -4.91
CA ASN A 200 -10.27 10.95 -5.79
C ASN A 200 -9.37 9.88 -6.44
N VAL A 201 -8.24 10.29 -7.02
CA VAL A 201 -7.30 9.32 -7.61
C VAL A 201 -6.66 8.43 -6.56
N GLY A 202 -6.40 8.94 -5.35
CA GLY A 202 -5.87 8.08 -4.29
C GLY A 202 -6.86 7.02 -3.82
N ILE A 203 -8.17 7.23 -3.86
CA ILE A 203 -9.15 6.15 -3.59
C ILE A 203 -9.01 5.00 -4.61
N LEU A 204 -8.78 5.32 -5.89
CA LEU A 204 -8.46 4.28 -6.89
C LEU A 204 -7.17 3.55 -6.55
N VAL A 205 -6.12 4.27 -6.15
CA VAL A 205 -4.85 3.65 -5.76
C VAL A 205 -5.04 2.68 -4.60
N LEU A 206 -5.72 3.10 -3.53
CA LEU A 206 -5.98 2.28 -2.34
C LEU A 206 -6.78 1.02 -2.69
N PHE A 207 -7.87 1.17 -3.43
CA PHE A 207 -8.70 0.03 -3.87
C PHE A 207 -7.91 -0.98 -4.71
N LEU A 208 -7.11 -0.50 -5.67
CA LEU A 208 -6.37 -1.37 -6.57
C LEU A 208 -5.21 -2.10 -5.89
N HIS A 209 -4.60 -1.53 -4.86
CA HIS A 209 -3.46 -2.16 -4.20
C HIS A 209 -3.88 -3.15 -3.11
N ASP A 210 -4.86 -2.80 -2.28
CA ASP A 210 -5.13 -3.53 -1.04
C ASP A 210 -5.70 -4.94 -1.26
N ILE A 211 -6.43 -5.19 -2.36
CA ILE A 211 -7.06 -6.51 -2.61
C ILE A 211 -6.04 -7.65 -2.63
N SER A 212 -4.86 -7.42 -3.21
CA SER A 212 -3.81 -8.43 -3.27
C SER A 212 -3.25 -8.71 -1.87
N ASP A 213 -3.19 -7.71 -0.99
CA ASP A 213 -2.69 -7.90 0.38
C ASP A 213 -3.71 -8.64 1.26
N VAL A 214 -5.02 -8.43 1.05
CA VAL A 214 -6.08 -9.25 1.64
C VAL A 214 -5.89 -10.72 1.30
N GLN A 215 -5.70 -11.02 0.01
CA GLN A 215 -5.54 -12.40 -0.47
C GLN A 215 -4.24 -13.03 0.01
N LEU A 216 -3.14 -12.25 0.05
CA LEU A 216 -1.85 -12.73 0.54
C LEU A 216 -1.94 -13.15 2.01
N GLU A 217 -2.48 -12.29 2.87
CA GLU A 217 -2.56 -12.57 4.31
C GLU A 217 -3.61 -13.65 4.62
N PHE A 218 -4.72 -13.70 3.88
CA PHE A 218 -5.66 -14.82 3.93
C PHE A 218 -4.99 -16.16 3.58
N THR A 219 -4.17 -16.18 2.53
CA THR A 219 -3.45 -17.39 2.09
C THR A 219 -2.47 -17.84 3.16
N LYS A 220 -1.66 -16.91 3.71
CA LYS A 220 -0.72 -17.22 4.80
C LYS A 220 -1.42 -17.80 6.02
N LEU A 221 -2.55 -17.22 6.43
CA LEU A 221 -3.34 -17.77 7.53
C LEU A 221 -3.77 -19.21 7.22
N ASN A 222 -4.33 -19.50 6.05
CA ASN A 222 -4.70 -20.86 5.68
C ASN A 222 -3.50 -21.82 5.65
N VAL A 223 -2.32 -21.36 5.22
CA VAL A 223 -1.08 -22.14 5.32
C VAL A 223 -0.74 -22.48 6.77
N TYR A 224 -0.90 -21.55 7.71
CA TYR A 224 -0.67 -21.79 9.14
C TYR A 224 -1.70 -22.76 9.73
N PHE A 225 -2.95 -22.68 9.30
CA PHE A 225 -4.04 -23.51 9.82
C PHE A 225 -4.15 -24.91 9.18
N LYS A 226 -3.47 -25.17 8.06
CA LYS A 226 -3.51 -26.49 7.38
C LYS A 226 -2.91 -27.61 8.21
N SER A 227 -1.96 -27.32 9.11
CA SER A 227 -1.37 -28.29 10.04
C SER A 227 -1.58 -27.81 11.46
N ARG A 228 -2.63 -28.33 12.10
CA ARG A 228 -3.11 -27.83 13.39
C ARG A 228 -3.45 -28.99 14.32
N GLY A 229 -2.91 -28.98 15.53
CA GLY A 229 -3.18 -30.01 16.55
C GLY A 229 -2.62 -31.38 16.20
N GLY A 230 -1.58 -31.44 15.36
CA GLY A 230 -1.00 -32.70 14.87
C GLY A 230 -1.78 -33.33 13.71
N THR A 231 -2.89 -32.72 13.28
CA THR A 231 -3.72 -33.20 12.16
C THR A 231 -3.62 -32.26 10.97
N HIS A 232 -3.66 -32.84 9.77
CA HIS A 232 -3.75 -32.09 8.52
C HIS A 232 -5.20 -31.77 8.17
N HIS A 233 -5.51 -30.50 7.89
CA HIS A 233 -6.85 -30.01 7.57
C HIS A 233 -6.94 -29.70 6.06
N PRO A 234 -7.58 -30.56 5.25
CA PRO A 234 -7.55 -30.44 3.79
C PRO A 234 -8.28 -29.20 3.27
N LEU A 235 -9.31 -28.72 3.97
CA LEU A 235 -10.01 -27.48 3.60
C LEU A 235 -9.09 -26.26 3.62
N HIS A 236 -8.24 -26.15 4.65
CA HIS A 236 -7.27 -25.06 4.75
C HIS A 236 -6.13 -25.21 3.73
N ALA A 237 -5.75 -26.45 3.39
CA ALA A 237 -4.79 -26.68 2.30
C ALA A 237 -5.37 -26.21 0.95
N LEU A 238 -6.59 -26.64 0.62
CA LEU A 238 -7.29 -26.21 -0.59
C LEU A 238 -7.48 -24.68 -0.65
N ALA A 239 -7.89 -24.06 0.47
CA ALA A 239 -8.03 -22.62 0.56
C ALA A 239 -6.69 -21.88 0.38
N ALA A 240 -5.58 -22.45 0.84
CA ALA A 240 -4.25 -21.89 0.61
C ALA A 240 -3.81 -22.01 -0.87
N ASP A 241 -4.09 -23.13 -1.53
CA ASP A 241 -3.76 -23.33 -2.95
C ASP A 241 -4.58 -22.38 -3.84
N LEU A 242 -5.89 -22.31 -3.63
CA LEU A 242 -6.77 -21.37 -4.33
C LEU A 242 -6.43 -19.92 -4.02
N GLY A 243 -6.11 -19.62 -2.75
CA GLY A 243 -5.68 -18.29 -2.32
C GLY A 243 -4.38 -17.85 -3.01
N CYS A 244 -3.41 -18.76 -3.15
CA CYS A 244 -2.16 -18.50 -3.86
C CYS A 244 -2.38 -18.18 -5.35
N LEU A 245 -3.24 -18.94 -6.02
CA LEU A 245 -3.61 -18.67 -7.42
C LEU A 245 -4.33 -17.31 -7.53
N SER A 246 -5.31 -17.08 -6.66
CA SER A 246 -6.09 -15.83 -6.62
C SER A 246 -5.20 -14.61 -6.39
N PHE A 247 -4.28 -14.69 -5.43
CA PHE A 247 -3.27 -13.66 -5.13
C PHE A 247 -2.41 -13.33 -6.36
N SER A 248 -1.93 -14.36 -7.06
CA SER A 248 -1.07 -14.18 -8.24
C SER A 248 -1.82 -13.48 -9.38
N LEU A 249 -3.07 -13.88 -9.62
CA LEU A 249 -3.94 -13.28 -10.63
C LEU A 249 -4.33 -11.84 -10.27
N SER A 250 -4.69 -11.58 -9.01
CA SER A 250 -5.07 -10.23 -8.58
C SER A 250 -3.90 -9.26 -8.64
N TRP A 251 -2.68 -9.71 -8.29
CA TRP A 251 -1.49 -8.86 -8.38
C TRP A 251 -1.28 -8.37 -9.81
N PHE A 252 -1.32 -9.28 -10.78
CA PHE A 252 -1.21 -8.91 -12.19
C PHE A 252 -2.35 -7.97 -12.61
N TRP A 253 -3.60 -8.36 -12.32
CA TRP A 253 -4.76 -7.64 -12.83
C TRP A 253 -4.92 -6.24 -12.24
N PHE A 254 -4.82 -6.10 -10.92
CA PHE A 254 -5.07 -4.83 -10.25
C PHE A 254 -3.85 -3.92 -10.27
N ARG A 255 -2.65 -4.44 -9.99
CA ARG A 255 -1.44 -3.60 -9.83
C ARG A 255 -0.65 -3.43 -11.13
N LEU A 256 -0.67 -4.41 -12.03
CA LEU A 256 0.03 -4.28 -13.31
C LEU A 256 -0.90 -3.82 -14.42
N TYR A 257 -2.13 -4.32 -14.52
CA TYR A 257 -3.04 -3.95 -15.61
C TYR A 257 -3.90 -2.72 -15.29
N TRP A 258 -4.81 -2.79 -14.31
CA TRP A 258 -5.72 -1.67 -14.01
C TRP A 258 -5.03 -0.44 -13.45
N PHE A 259 -4.04 -0.57 -12.57
CA PHE A 259 -3.36 0.58 -11.98
C PHE A 259 -2.67 1.47 -13.03
N PRO A 260 -1.83 0.98 -13.95
CA PRO A 260 -1.28 1.82 -15.01
C PRO A 260 -2.35 2.40 -15.94
N LEU A 261 -3.32 1.59 -16.36
CA LEU A 261 -4.29 2.04 -17.38
C LEU A 261 -5.36 2.99 -16.84
N LYS A 262 -5.72 2.87 -15.55
CA LYS A 262 -6.68 3.79 -14.90
C LYS A 262 -5.97 4.95 -14.20
N VAL A 263 -4.99 4.67 -13.35
CA VAL A 263 -4.35 5.69 -12.51
C VAL A 263 -3.22 6.41 -13.25
N LEU A 264 -2.21 5.69 -13.78
CA LEU A 264 -1.10 6.37 -14.45
C LEU A 264 -1.57 7.11 -15.69
N TYR A 265 -2.53 6.57 -16.44
CA TYR A 265 -3.08 7.30 -17.58
C TYR A 265 -3.80 8.58 -17.16
N ALA A 266 -4.68 8.50 -16.15
CA ALA A 266 -5.39 9.66 -15.64
C ALA A 266 -4.42 10.74 -15.12
N THR A 267 -3.36 10.33 -14.41
CA THR A 267 -2.40 11.23 -13.75
C THR A 267 -1.31 11.76 -14.67
N CYS A 268 -0.85 10.98 -15.66
CA CYS A 268 0.18 11.40 -16.60
C CYS A 268 -0.39 12.19 -17.79
N HIS A 269 -1.61 11.87 -18.24
CA HIS A 269 -2.18 12.45 -19.47
C HIS A 269 -3.45 13.27 -19.21
N CYS A 270 -4.49 12.67 -18.61
CA CYS A 270 -5.78 13.34 -18.47
C CYS A 270 -5.71 14.54 -17.53
N SER A 271 -4.88 14.48 -16.48
CA SER A 271 -4.67 15.56 -15.51
C SER A 271 -4.32 16.89 -16.19
N LEU A 272 -3.35 16.88 -17.12
CA LEU A 272 -2.92 18.07 -17.87
C LEU A 272 -3.93 18.53 -18.93
N ARG A 273 -4.85 17.65 -19.35
CA ARG A 273 -5.95 18.03 -20.24
C ARG A 273 -7.10 18.69 -19.47
N SER A 274 -7.41 18.19 -18.28
CA SER A 274 -8.45 18.73 -17.41
C SER A 274 -7.97 19.98 -16.67
N VAL A 275 -6.71 20.00 -16.24
CA VAL A 275 -6.08 21.07 -15.45
C VAL A 275 -4.66 21.31 -16.00
N PRO A 276 -4.48 22.21 -16.98
CA PRO A 276 -3.19 22.44 -17.63
C PRO A 276 -2.04 22.77 -16.68
N ASP A 277 -2.31 23.58 -15.64
CA ASP A 277 -1.32 24.01 -14.64
C ASP A 277 -1.46 23.24 -13.31
N ILE A 278 -1.71 21.93 -13.38
CA ILE A 278 -1.92 21.10 -12.19
C ILE A 278 -0.67 21.07 -11.28
N PRO A 279 -0.78 21.39 -9.99
CA PRO A 279 0.38 21.58 -9.13
C PRO A 279 1.12 20.27 -8.84
N PHE A 280 2.44 20.32 -8.72
CA PHE A 280 3.26 19.14 -8.37
C PHE A 280 3.07 17.91 -9.27
N TYR A 281 2.68 18.10 -10.54
CA TYR A 281 2.50 17.02 -11.53
C TYR A 281 3.67 16.02 -11.56
N PHE A 282 4.91 16.51 -11.73
CA PHE A 282 6.09 15.65 -11.84
C PHE A 282 6.39 14.90 -10.54
N PHE A 283 6.23 15.57 -9.40
CA PHE A 283 6.45 14.96 -8.08
C PHE A 283 5.49 13.79 -7.86
N PHE A 284 4.19 14.02 -8.07
CA PHE A 284 3.18 13.00 -7.83
C PHE A 284 3.32 11.81 -8.79
N ASN A 285 3.52 12.07 -10.09
CA ASN A 285 3.71 11.01 -11.09
C ASN A 285 5.00 10.21 -10.86
N THR A 286 6.09 10.85 -10.40
CA THR A 286 7.34 10.14 -10.07
C THR A 286 7.12 9.14 -8.92
N LEU A 287 6.37 9.51 -7.89
CA LEU A 287 6.04 8.61 -6.78
C LEU A 287 5.15 7.44 -7.24
N LEU A 288 4.17 7.68 -8.13
CA LEU A 288 3.35 6.61 -8.71
C LEU A 288 4.15 5.67 -9.63
N LEU A 289 5.13 6.20 -10.37
CA LEU A 289 6.05 5.38 -11.16
C LEU A 289 6.96 4.56 -10.26
N LEU A 290 7.49 5.12 -9.18
CA LEU A 290 8.25 4.38 -8.18
C LEU A 290 7.41 3.25 -7.55
N LEU A 291 6.13 3.52 -7.26
CA LEU A 291 5.19 2.48 -6.81
C LEU A 291 5.01 1.38 -7.86
N THR A 292 4.89 1.73 -9.14
CA THR A 292 4.85 0.76 -10.25
C THR A 292 6.11 -0.11 -10.31
N LEU A 293 7.30 0.49 -10.16
CA LEU A 293 8.56 -0.26 -10.18
C LEU A 293 8.65 -1.26 -9.04
N MET A 294 8.20 -0.88 -7.84
CA MET A 294 8.13 -1.80 -6.71
C MET A 294 7.12 -2.94 -6.96
N ASN A 295 5.96 -2.63 -7.55
CA ASN A 295 4.96 -3.65 -7.94
C ASN A 295 5.51 -4.66 -8.96
N LEU A 296 6.33 -4.20 -9.91
CA LEU A 296 7.04 -5.08 -10.85
C LEU A 296 8.08 -5.94 -10.12
N TYR A 297 8.87 -5.35 -9.21
CA TYR A 297 9.85 -6.06 -8.40
C TYR A 297 9.22 -7.25 -7.65
N TRP A 298 8.11 -7.04 -6.94
CA TRP A 298 7.42 -8.14 -6.25
C TRP A 298 6.72 -9.11 -7.20
N PHE A 299 6.21 -8.64 -8.35
CA PHE A 299 5.63 -9.55 -9.34
C PHE A 299 6.67 -10.56 -9.85
N LEU A 300 7.94 -10.17 -10.00
CA LEU A 300 9.01 -11.10 -10.34
C LEU A 300 9.18 -12.22 -9.29
N TYR A 301 9.00 -11.92 -7.99
CA TYR A 301 8.96 -12.96 -6.94
C TYR A 301 7.78 -13.91 -7.09
N ILE A 302 6.61 -13.38 -7.46
CA ILE A 302 5.39 -14.19 -7.71
C ILE A 302 5.62 -15.13 -8.89
N VAL A 303 6.16 -14.62 -10.00
CA VAL A 303 6.48 -15.44 -11.19
C VAL A 303 7.54 -16.48 -10.86
N ALA A 304 8.61 -16.10 -10.14
CA ALA A 304 9.64 -17.05 -9.72
C ALA A 304 9.07 -18.14 -8.81
N PHE A 305 8.16 -17.79 -7.91
CA PHE A 305 7.46 -18.77 -7.07
C PHE A 305 6.57 -19.70 -7.91
N ALA A 306 5.75 -19.14 -8.80
CA ALA A 306 4.90 -19.93 -9.70
C ALA A 306 5.72 -20.89 -10.57
N ALA A 307 6.87 -20.45 -11.10
CA ALA A 307 7.77 -21.31 -11.86
C ALA A 307 8.33 -22.47 -11.01
N LYS A 308 8.70 -22.21 -9.75
CA LYS A 308 9.15 -23.26 -8.82
C LYS A 308 8.04 -24.26 -8.45
N VAL A 309 6.79 -23.80 -8.37
CA VAL A 309 5.63 -24.68 -8.17
C VAL A 309 5.40 -25.56 -9.39
N LEU A 310 5.41 -24.99 -10.59
CA LEU A 310 5.20 -25.72 -11.85
C LEU A 310 6.31 -26.72 -12.17
N THR A 311 7.54 -26.42 -11.78
CA THR A 311 8.70 -27.33 -11.94
C THR A 311 8.78 -28.41 -10.85
N GLY A 312 7.82 -28.47 -9.93
CA GLY A 312 7.76 -29.46 -8.85
C GLY A 312 8.82 -29.29 -7.76
N GLN A 313 9.52 -28.15 -7.74
CA GLN A 313 10.58 -27.87 -6.75
C GLN A 313 10.03 -27.47 -5.38
N VAL A 314 8.72 -27.20 -5.27
CA VAL A 314 8.05 -26.78 -4.04
C VAL A 314 7.10 -27.86 -3.57
N ARG A 315 7.47 -28.57 -2.50
CA ARG A 315 6.58 -29.51 -1.79
C ARG A 315 5.65 -28.82 -0.79
N GLU A 316 5.99 -27.62 -0.33
CA GLU A 316 5.17 -26.82 0.60
C GLU A 316 5.19 -25.34 0.24
N LEU A 317 4.02 -24.69 0.26
CA LEU A 317 3.86 -23.24 0.11
C LEU A 317 4.64 -22.49 1.22
N LYS A 318 5.88 -22.11 0.94
CA LYS A 318 6.74 -21.26 1.79
C LYS A 318 6.97 -19.92 1.09
N ASP A 319 6.92 -18.83 1.85
CA ASP A 319 7.23 -17.49 1.35
C ASP A 319 8.71 -17.40 0.92
N VAL A 320 8.95 -17.12 -0.36
CA VAL A 320 10.30 -17.08 -1.00
C VAL A 320 11.18 -15.95 -0.45
N ARG A 321 10.57 -14.97 0.24
CA ARG A 321 11.27 -13.81 0.78
C ARG A 321 11.86 -14.07 2.17
N GLU A 322 11.49 -15.18 2.81
CA GLU A 322 12.09 -15.58 4.09
C GLU A 322 13.58 -15.87 3.89
N TYR A 323 14.40 -15.46 4.86
CA TYR A 323 15.79 -15.91 4.95
C TYR A 323 15.79 -17.42 5.23
N ASP A 324 16.67 -18.15 4.55
CA ASP A 324 16.95 -19.52 4.96
C ASP A 324 17.69 -19.49 6.30
N ALA A 325 17.58 -20.56 7.10
CA ALA A 325 18.08 -20.57 8.47
C ALA A 325 19.58 -20.23 8.59
N ALA A 326 20.36 -20.39 7.51
CA ALA A 326 21.77 -20.04 7.42
C ALA A 326 22.05 -18.56 7.04
N GLU A 327 21.07 -17.84 6.48
CA GLU A 327 21.23 -16.47 5.96
C GLU A 327 20.55 -15.40 6.83
N ALA A 328 19.96 -15.77 7.97
CA ALA A 328 19.24 -14.85 8.82
C ALA A 328 20.19 -13.75 9.38
N PRO A 329 19.85 -12.44 9.26
CA PRO A 329 20.64 -11.38 9.86
C PRO A 329 20.73 -11.60 11.37
N SER A 330 21.95 -11.69 11.92
CA SER A 330 22.14 -11.78 13.37
C SER A 330 21.50 -10.56 14.05
N PRO A 331 20.76 -10.73 15.17
CA PRO A 331 20.18 -9.59 15.87
C PRO A 331 21.27 -8.59 16.23
N LYS A 332 21.07 -7.31 15.89
CA LYS A 332 21.98 -6.23 16.29
C LYS A 332 22.13 -6.30 17.82
N PRO A 333 23.36 -6.31 18.36
CA PRO A 333 23.53 -6.37 19.80
C PRO A 333 22.90 -5.11 20.40
N SER A 334 21.84 -5.27 21.18
CA SER A 334 21.45 -4.22 22.13
C SER A 334 22.67 -3.96 22.98
N LYS A 335 23.08 -2.69 23.12
CA LYS A 335 24.15 -2.30 24.04
C LYS A 335 23.88 -2.98 25.38
N ALA A 336 24.69 -3.98 25.70
CA ALA A 336 24.65 -4.64 26.99
C ALA A 336 24.83 -3.52 28.02
N GLU A 337 23.86 -3.36 28.91
CA GLU A 337 24.08 -2.68 30.17
C GLU A 337 25.31 -3.32 30.80
N LYS A 338 26.36 -2.51 30.99
CA LYS A 338 27.54 -2.92 31.73
C LYS A 338 27.06 -3.37 33.12
N PRO A 339 27.49 -4.54 33.61
CA PRO A 339 27.21 -4.92 34.99
C PRO A 339 27.89 -3.87 35.88
N LEU A 340 27.10 -3.14 36.66
CA LEU A 340 27.61 -2.32 37.74
C LEU A 340 28.31 -3.25 38.74
N ARG A 341 29.62 -3.29 38.63
CA ARG A 341 30.52 -3.91 39.59
C ARG A 341 30.47 -3.06 40.85
N ASN A 342 29.62 -3.42 41.81
CA ASN A 342 29.80 -3.07 43.21
C ASN A 342 29.33 -4.24 44.05
N GLY A 343 30.30 -4.89 44.70
CA GLY A 343 30.04 -5.91 45.69
C GLY A 343 29.31 -5.29 46.87
N LEU A 344 28.20 -5.92 47.25
CA LEU A 344 27.75 -5.97 48.63
C LEU A 344 26.90 -7.23 48.76
N VAL A 345 27.52 -8.19 49.44
CA VAL A 345 26.89 -9.39 49.99
C VAL A 345 25.66 -8.96 50.78
N LYS A 346 24.51 -9.57 50.50
CA LYS A 346 23.54 -9.85 51.55
C LYS A 346 22.76 -11.13 51.25
N ASP A 347 22.80 -11.97 52.26
CA ASP A 347 22.29 -13.32 52.38
C ASP A 347 20.78 -13.50 52.17
N LYS A 348 20.43 -14.72 51.73
CA LYS A 348 19.27 -15.57 52.10
C LYS A 348 17.87 -14.95 52.10
N CYS A 349 16.92 -15.53 51.35
CA CYS A 349 16.06 -16.67 51.76
C CYS A 349 14.68 -16.65 51.05
N PHE A 350 14.23 -17.85 50.66
CA PHE A 350 12.91 -18.32 50.19
C PHE A 350 12.33 -17.82 48.85
#